data_AF-K1U9U4-F1
#
_entry.id   AF-K1U9U4-F1
#
_cell.length_a   1.000
_cell.length_b   1.000
_cell.length_c   1.000
_cell.angle_alpha   90.00
_cell.angle_beta   90.00
_cell.angle_gamma   90.00
#
_symmetry.space_group_name_H-M   'P 1'
#
loop_
_entity.id
_entity.type
_entity.pdbx_description
1 polymer ?
#
loop_
_entity_poly.entity_id
_entity_poly.type
_entity_poly.pdbx_seq_one_letter_code
_entity_poly.pdbx_strand_id
1 'polypeptide(L)'
;MENKEVKAENTAKPADPDDIYATLDWDTNPPINGFYEMMMGLTPERRKELRELARQHNEKQVAEKTEVKAVPETSREQPRQEETQPEAVAAPAVTDTPSEAVGTFLFPDIEAEKPKEEVVDLSPRAYHRTPEMHLREGSLVADRGRHNIGYLKDITPYGATFQPLDLKGYQKEKALLYVSLRDAYERLYRYESLRREANVPWREHLNTCYDEFVMRYGNLNAKQNVKLVMMDAGGRDILSLERMENGKFVKADIFEHPVSFAVESHANVGSPEEALSASLNKFGTVDLDYMREITDSTAEDLLTALQGRIYYNPLV
;
A
#
# COMPACT_ATOMS: atom_id res chain seq x y z
N MET A 1 -5.46 -54.02 -44.15
CA MET A 1 -4.07 -53.77 -44.53
C MET A 1 -3.72 -52.41 -43.98
N GLU A 2 -2.88 -52.43 -42.95
CA GLU A 2 -2.55 -51.36 -42.03
C GLU A 2 -1.20 -50.79 -42.51
N ASN A 3 -1.17 -49.51 -42.91
CA ASN A 3 0.07 -48.85 -43.32
C ASN A 3 0.71 -48.19 -42.10
N LYS A 4 1.70 -48.88 -41.53
CA LYS A 4 2.69 -48.34 -40.60
C LYS A 4 3.69 -47.48 -41.39
N GLU A 5 3.73 -46.18 -41.13
CA GLU A 5 4.92 -45.37 -41.40
C GLU A 5 5.76 -45.26 -40.13
N VAL A 6 7.01 -45.68 -40.27
CA VAL A 6 8.00 -45.87 -39.23
C VAL A 6 8.68 -44.53 -38.94
N LYS A 7 8.62 -44.07 -37.69
CA LYS A 7 9.44 -42.97 -37.16
C LYS A 7 10.92 -43.36 -37.27
N ALA A 8 11.69 -42.56 -38.00
CA ALA A 8 13.14 -42.69 -38.09
C ALA A 8 13.79 -42.44 -36.72
N GLU A 9 14.71 -43.34 -36.35
CA GLU A 9 15.47 -43.37 -35.12
C GLU A 9 16.36 -42.12 -34.96
N ASN A 10 16.28 -41.51 -33.78
CA ASN A 10 17.25 -40.52 -33.28
C ASN A 10 18.59 -41.23 -33.03
N THR A 11 19.55 -41.03 -33.93
CA THR A 11 20.95 -41.39 -33.68
C THR A 11 21.54 -40.45 -32.64
N ALA A 12 21.70 -40.96 -31.42
CA ALA A 12 22.35 -40.28 -30.31
C ALA A 12 23.81 -39.91 -30.63
N LYS A 13 24.11 -38.61 -30.59
CA LYS A 13 25.49 -38.09 -30.43
C LYS A 13 25.81 -38.03 -28.93
N PRO A 14 27.08 -38.21 -28.52
CA PRO A 14 27.46 -38.16 -27.11
C PRO A 14 27.14 -36.77 -26.54
N ALA A 15 26.34 -36.75 -25.47
CA ALA A 15 25.93 -35.54 -24.78
C ALA A 15 27.15 -34.85 -24.16
N ASP A 16 27.35 -33.58 -24.52
CA ASP A 16 28.32 -32.70 -23.88
C ASP A 16 27.87 -32.48 -22.42
N PRO A 17 28.69 -32.78 -21.38
CA PRO A 17 28.29 -32.65 -19.98
C PRO A 17 27.88 -31.22 -19.57
N ASP A 18 28.19 -30.20 -20.38
CA ASP A 18 27.79 -28.80 -20.15
C ASP A 18 26.41 -28.42 -20.74
N ASP A 19 25.77 -29.31 -21.53
CA ASP A 19 24.47 -29.02 -22.15
C ASP A 19 23.30 -29.45 -21.26
N ILE A 20 22.98 -28.58 -20.29
CA ILE A 20 21.85 -28.74 -19.35
C ILE A 20 20.51 -28.95 -20.09
N TYR A 21 20.39 -28.52 -21.35
CA TYR A 21 19.17 -28.65 -22.13
C TYR A 21 19.00 -30.03 -22.79
N ALA A 22 20.08 -30.82 -22.87
CA ALA A 22 20.03 -32.18 -23.43
C ALA A 22 19.43 -33.21 -22.46
N THR A 23 19.42 -32.92 -21.16
CA THR A 23 19.00 -33.85 -20.10
C THR A 23 17.59 -33.58 -19.55
N LEU A 24 16.92 -32.53 -20.02
CA LEU A 24 15.62 -32.11 -19.47
C LEU A 24 14.48 -32.68 -20.32
N ASP A 25 13.60 -33.47 -19.69
CA ASP A 25 12.42 -34.06 -20.33
C ASP A 25 11.27 -33.04 -20.35
N TRP A 26 11.02 -32.50 -21.54
CA TRP A 26 10.10 -31.37 -21.75
C TRP A 26 8.64 -31.79 -21.96
N ASP A 27 8.37 -33.07 -22.22
CA ASP A 27 7.00 -33.59 -22.33
C ASP A 27 6.27 -33.53 -20.97
N THR A 28 7.04 -33.58 -19.88
CA THR A 28 6.52 -33.56 -18.51
C THR A 28 6.55 -32.16 -17.87
N ASN A 29 7.22 -31.17 -18.46
CA ASN A 29 7.35 -29.81 -17.90
C ASN A 29 7.47 -28.74 -19.01
N PRO A 30 6.34 -28.27 -19.59
CA PRO A 30 6.38 -27.32 -20.69
C PRO A 30 6.89 -25.94 -20.25
N PRO A 31 7.61 -25.21 -21.13
CA PRO A 31 8.21 -23.93 -20.78
C PRO A 31 7.16 -22.84 -20.54
N ILE A 32 7.32 -22.09 -19.45
CA ILE A 32 6.42 -21.00 -19.03
C ILE A 32 6.71 -19.68 -19.78
N ASN A 33 7.81 -19.57 -20.52
CA ASN A 33 8.24 -18.32 -21.17
C ASN A 33 9.08 -18.53 -22.45
N GLY A 34 8.93 -17.63 -23.44
CA GLY A 34 9.51 -17.73 -24.80
C GLY A 34 11.04 -17.67 -24.89
N PHE A 35 11.73 -17.38 -23.78
CA PHE A 35 13.19 -17.47 -23.69
C PHE A 35 13.70 -18.90 -23.94
N TYR A 36 12.97 -19.91 -23.45
CA TYR A 36 13.40 -21.31 -23.54
C TYR A 36 13.23 -21.88 -24.96
N GLU A 37 12.17 -21.49 -25.68
CA GLU A 37 11.97 -21.86 -27.08
C GLU A 37 13.10 -21.33 -27.96
N MET A 38 13.51 -20.07 -27.73
CA MET A 38 14.66 -19.48 -28.41
C MET A 38 15.93 -20.29 -28.14
N MET A 39 16.21 -20.67 -26.89
CA MET A 39 17.42 -21.45 -26.55
C MET A 39 17.43 -22.86 -27.16
N MET A 40 16.27 -23.49 -27.38
CA MET A 40 16.17 -24.80 -28.02
C MET A 40 16.43 -24.77 -29.53
N GLY A 41 16.06 -23.68 -30.21
CA GLY A 41 16.33 -23.49 -31.64
C GLY A 41 17.82 -23.25 -31.98
N LEU A 42 18.67 -23.06 -30.97
CA LEU A 42 20.09 -22.77 -31.12
C LEU A 42 20.95 -24.04 -30.98
N THR A 43 22.07 -24.09 -31.71
CA THR A 43 23.07 -25.17 -31.56
C THR A 43 23.72 -25.12 -30.16
N PRO A 44 24.20 -26.26 -29.62
CA PRO A 44 24.84 -26.32 -28.30
C PRO A 44 26.01 -25.34 -28.15
N GLU A 45 26.82 -25.18 -29.20
CA GLU A 45 27.93 -24.23 -29.25
C GLU A 45 27.44 -22.78 -29.12
N ARG A 46 26.37 -22.43 -29.84
CA ARG A 46 25.81 -21.08 -29.80
C ARG A 46 25.17 -20.75 -28.46
N ARG A 47 24.61 -21.75 -27.77
CA ARG A 47 24.12 -21.61 -26.39
C ARG A 47 25.25 -21.33 -25.39
N LYS A 48 26.41 -21.97 -25.55
CA LYS A 48 27.58 -21.76 -24.71
C LYS A 48 28.16 -20.36 -24.88
N GLU A 49 28.27 -19.89 -26.12
CA GLU A 49 28.71 -18.53 -26.42
C GLU A 49 27.81 -17.46 -25.80
N LEU A 50 26.49 -17.63 -25.84
CA LEU A 50 25.55 -16.68 -25.22
C LEU A 50 25.71 -16.61 -23.70
N ARG A 51 26.00 -17.73 -23.03
CA ARG A 51 26.26 -17.78 -21.58
C ARG A 51 27.56 -17.05 -21.22
N GLU A 52 28.60 -17.20 -22.03
CA GLU A 52 29.86 -16.48 -21.84
C GLU A 52 29.70 -14.98 -22.07
N LEU A 53 28.95 -14.60 -23.11
CA LEU A 53 28.63 -13.19 -23.38
C LEU A 53 27.82 -12.57 -22.24
N ALA A 54 26.83 -13.31 -21.70
CA ALA A 54 26.05 -12.87 -20.54
C ALA A 54 26.92 -12.72 -19.27
N ARG A 55 27.90 -13.61 -19.04
CA ARG A 55 28.88 -13.46 -17.94
C ARG A 55 29.74 -12.22 -18.11
N GLN A 56 30.31 -11.99 -19.30
CA GLN A 56 31.12 -10.80 -19.58
C GLN A 56 30.30 -9.51 -19.43
N HIS A 57 29.05 -9.51 -19.85
CA HIS A 57 28.16 -8.36 -19.68
C HIS A 57 27.82 -8.10 -18.21
N ASN A 58 27.61 -9.14 -17.42
CA ASN A 58 27.36 -9.01 -15.97
C ASN A 58 28.62 -8.55 -15.22
N GLU A 59 29.80 -9.09 -15.55
CA GLU A 59 31.08 -8.65 -15.00
C GLU A 59 31.39 -7.20 -15.34
N LYS A 60 31.11 -6.76 -16.58
CA LYS A 60 31.23 -5.34 -16.99
C LYS A 60 30.28 -4.44 -16.21
N GLN A 61 29.01 -4.83 -16.04
CA GLN A 61 28.06 -4.07 -15.24
C GLN A 61 28.44 -4.00 -13.76
N VAL A 62 29.02 -5.07 -13.21
CA VAL A 62 29.51 -5.10 -11.83
C VAL A 62 30.75 -4.21 -11.70
N ALA A 63 31.70 -4.27 -12.64
CA ALA A 63 32.87 -3.39 -12.66
C ALA A 63 32.47 -1.91 -12.79
N GLU A 64 31.55 -1.58 -13.70
CA GLU A 64 31.02 -0.23 -13.90
C GLU A 64 30.29 0.29 -12.64
N LYS A 65 29.51 -0.56 -11.96
CA LYS A 65 28.90 -0.21 -10.65
C LYS A 65 29.92 -0.05 -9.52
N THR A 66 31.10 -0.67 -9.65
CA THR A 66 32.15 -0.60 -8.63
C THR A 66 33.06 0.63 -8.85
N GLU A 67 33.34 1.01 -10.10
CA GLU A 67 34.08 2.23 -10.45
C GLU A 67 33.29 3.51 -10.17
N VAL A 68 31.96 3.52 -10.37
CA VAL A 68 31.10 4.70 -10.09
C VAL A 68 31.03 5.03 -8.59
N LYS A 69 31.45 4.13 -7.70
CA LYS A 69 31.41 4.35 -6.23
C LYS A 69 32.69 4.98 -5.66
N ALA A 70 33.69 5.28 -6.49
CA ALA A 70 35.05 5.60 -6.03
C ALA A 70 35.66 6.92 -6.54
N VAL A 71 34.90 7.97 -6.89
CA VAL A 71 35.41 9.38 -7.00
C VAL A 71 34.26 10.37 -6.73
N PRO A 72 34.45 11.49 -5.97
CA PRO A 72 33.36 12.35 -5.51
C PRO A 72 32.83 13.34 -6.55
N GLU A 73 31.62 13.85 -6.28
CA GLU A 73 30.79 14.76 -7.07
C GLU A 73 31.52 15.92 -7.75
N THR A 74 31.22 16.18 -9.02
CA THR A 74 30.94 17.53 -9.56
C THR A 74 30.28 17.45 -10.95
N SER A 75 29.43 18.43 -11.21
CA SER A 75 28.52 18.64 -12.34
C SER A 75 29.10 18.47 -13.75
N ARG A 76 28.31 17.88 -14.66
CA ARG A 76 28.09 18.41 -16.01
C ARG A 76 26.99 17.66 -16.78
N GLU A 77 26.00 18.43 -17.24
CA GLU A 77 25.18 18.15 -18.42
C GLU A 77 26.06 17.83 -19.64
N GLN A 78 25.58 16.92 -20.51
CA GLN A 78 25.55 17.11 -21.97
C GLN A 78 24.82 15.93 -22.68
N PRO A 79 24.42 16.09 -23.96
CA PRO A 79 23.14 15.64 -24.53
C PRO A 79 23.28 14.40 -25.45
N ARG A 80 22.14 13.81 -25.85
CA ARG A 80 22.04 12.89 -26.99
C ARG A 80 20.64 12.93 -27.61
N GLN A 81 20.49 13.52 -28.79
CA GLN A 81 20.50 12.88 -30.13
C GLN A 81 19.16 12.22 -30.49
N GLU A 82 18.37 12.96 -31.26
CA GLU A 82 17.27 12.46 -32.09
C GLU A 82 17.85 11.80 -33.35
N GLU A 83 17.41 10.58 -33.66
CA GLU A 83 17.57 9.97 -34.97
C GLU A 83 16.32 10.23 -35.80
N THR A 84 16.50 10.97 -36.89
CA THR A 84 15.51 11.27 -37.93
C THR A 84 15.47 10.12 -38.93
N GLN A 85 14.28 9.64 -39.30
CA GLN A 85 14.04 8.86 -40.52
C GLN A 85 13.45 9.77 -41.62
N PRO A 86 13.75 9.51 -42.91
CA PRO A 86 13.58 10.50 -43.97
C PRO A 86 12.17 10.56 -44.59
N GLU A 87 11.93 11.75 -45.11
CA GLU A 87 10.80 12.30 -45.86
C GLU A 87 10.67 11.72 -47.29
N ALA A 88 9.44 11.49 -47.76
CA ALA A 88 9.10 11.46 -49.19
C ALA A 88 7.63 11.89 -49.41
N VAL A 89 7.42 12.67 -50.46
CA VAL A 89 6.32 13.65 -50.65
C VAL A 89 5.35 13.20 -51.77
N ALA A 90 4.10 13.69 -51.71
CA ALA A 90 3.15 14.00 -52.81
C ALA A 90 2.12 12.94 -53.32
N ALA A 91 0.86 13.05 -52.82
CA ALA A 91 -0.44 13.39 -53.47
C ALA A 91 -0.76 13.00 -54.96
N PRO A 92 -2.04 13.03 -55.44
CA PRO A 92 -3.38 12.82 -54.82
C PRO A 92 -4.46 12.06 -55.69
N ALA A 93 -5.65 11.85 -55.09
CA ALA A 93 -7.02 12.13 -55.63
C ALA A 93 -7.87 11.17 -56.53
N VAL A 94 -9.10 10.86 -56.00
CA VAL A 94 -10.47 10.61 -56.59
C VAL A 94 -10.73 9.38 -57.50
N THR A 95 -11.89 8.71 -57.59
CA THR A 95 -13.35 8.98 -57.37
C THR A 95 -14.15 7.66 -57.26
N ASP A 96 -15.31 7.74 -56.59
CA ASP A 96 -16.63 7.08 -56.82
C ASP A 96 -16.91 5.56 -56.59
N THR A 97 -18.03 5.36 -55.89
CA THR A 97 -18.78 4.16 -55.42
C THR A 97 -19.71 3.55 -56.52
N PRO A 98 -20.61 2.55 -56.26
CA PRO A 98 -20.73 1.48 -55.24
C PRO A 98 -21.00 0.07 -55.87
N SER A 99 -21.07 -1.03 -55.07
CA SER A 99 -22.23 -1.96 -55.02
C SER A 99 -21.92 -3.30 -54.31
N GLU A 100 -22.81 -3.63 -53.37
CA GLU A 100 -23.29 -4.96 -52.95
C GLU A 100 -22.32 -6.08 -52.53
N ALA A 101 -22.28 -6.34 -51.23
CA ALA A 101 -22.39 -7.70 -50.69
C ALA A 101 -23.05 -7.67 -49.31
N VAL A 102 -24.25 -8.25 -49.24
CA VAL A 102 -25.01 -8.48 -48.02
C VAL A 102 -24.29 -9.56 -47.20
N GLY A 103 -23.83 -9.19 -46.01
CA GLY A 103 -23.27 -10.10 -45.01
C GLY A 103 -23.84 -9.76 -43.64
N THR A 104 -24.77 -10.58 -43.18
CA THR A 104 -25.48 -10.48 -41.91
C THR A 104 -24.51 -10.66 -40.74
N PHE A 105 -24.03 -9.57 -40.12
CA PHE A 105 -23.25 -9.64 -38.87
C PHE A 105 -24.10 -9.16 -37.69
N LEU A 106 -24.56 -10.14 -36.94
CA LEU A 106 -25.34 -10.05 -35.70
C LEU A 106 -24.42 -9.79 -34.48
N PHE A 107 -23.47 -8.85 -34.50
CA PHE A 107 -22.80 -8.37 -33.29
C PHE A 107 -22.27 -6.94 -33.51
N PRO A 108 -22.61 -5.94 -32.66
CA PRO A 108 -21.90 -4.67 -32.66
C PRO A 108 -20.50 -4.91 -32.09
N ASP A 109 -19.47 -4.76 -32.92
CA ASP A 109 -18.09 -4.64 -32.47
C ASP A 109 -17.99 -3.37 -31.61
N ILE A 110 -18.00 -3.58 -30.29
CA ILE A 110 -17.54 -2.58 -29.33
C ILE A 110 -16.03 -2.55 -29.50
N GLU A 111 -15.55 -1.63 -30.33
CA GLU A 111 -14.15 -1.23 -30.35
C GLU A 111 -13.77 -0.87 -28.92
N ALA A 112 -12.94 -1.71 -28.29
CA ALA A 112 -12.31 -1.38 -27.02
C ALA A 112 -11.37 -0.21 -27.27
N GLU A 113 -11.85 1.02 -27.04
CA GLU A 113 -11.01 2.20 -26.93
C GLU A 113 -9.90 1.89 -25.92
N LYS A 114 -8.65 1.80 -26.38
CA LYS A 114 -7.48 1.80 -25.51
C LYS A 114 -7.58 3.06 -24.63
N PRO A 115 -7.56 2.95 -23.29
CA PRO A 115 -7.62 4.14 -22.45
C PRO A 115 -6.42 5.01 -22.78
N LYS A 116 -6.69 6.24 -23.22
CA LYS A 116 -5.67 7.30 -23.39
C LYS A 116 -4.99 7.47 -22.04
N GLU A 117 -3.71 7.10 -21.94
CA GLU A 117 -2.90 7.43 -20.78
C GLU A 117 -2.91 8.96 -20.63
N GLU A 118 -3.62 9.45 -19.61
CA GLU A 118 -3.53 10.84 -19.20
C GLU A 118 -2.07 11.14 -18.89
N VAL A 119 -1.46 12.03 -19.67
CA VAL A 119 -0.12 12.54 -19.40
C VAL A 119 -0.19 13.24 -18.04
N VAL A 120 0.31 12.57 -17.00
CA VAL A 120 0.38 13.12 -15.65
C VAL A 120 1.43 14.22 -15.67
N ASP A 121 1.00 15.47 -15.56
CA ASP A 121 1.91 16.60 -15.42
C ASP A 121 2.56 16.54 -14.03
N LEU A 122 3.87 16.29 -14.01
CA LEU A 122 4.70 16.16 -12.81
C LEU A 122 5.23 17.50 -12.28
N SER A 123 4.80 18.62 -12.86
CA SER A 123 5.18 19.95 -12.38
C SER A 123 4.70 20.20 -10.94
N PRO A 124 5.53 20.79 -10.06
CA PRO A 124 5.09 21.24 -8.75
C PRO A 124 3.96 22.27 -8.89
N ARG A 125 2.89 22.11 -8.11
CA ARG A 125 1.66 22.91 -8.22
C ARG A 125 1.21 23.39 -6.86
N ALA A 126 0.43 24.46 -6.80
CA ALA A 126 -0.18 24.89 -5.54
C ALA A 126 -1.18 23.82 -5.06
N TYR A 127 -1.11 23.45 -3.79
CA TYR A 127 -2.09 22.56 -3.18
C TYR A 127 -3.42 23.30 -3.02
N HIS A 128 -4.45 22.87 -3.76
CA HIS A 128 -5.73 23.56 -3.84
C HIS A 128 -6.60 23.46 -2.56
N ARG A 129 -6.15 22.72 -1.54
CA ARG A 129 -6.89 22.51 -0.30
C ARG A 129 -6.16 23.15 0.88
N THR A 130 -6.91 23.58 1.88
CA THR A 130 -6.31 23.89 3.18
C THR A 130 -5.69 22.60 3.75
N PRO A 131 -4.39 22.59 4.05
CA PRO A 131 -3.78 21.40 4.64
C PRO A 131 -4.49 21.09 5.96
N GLU A 132 -4.99 19.85 6.09
CA GLU A 132 -5.53 19.38 7.35
C GLU A 132 -4.40 19.41 8.41
N MET A 133 -4.72 19.70 9.68
CA MET A 133 -3.69 19.95 10.71
C MET A 133 -2.69 18.79 10.93
N HIS A 134 -3.05 17.57 10.52
CA HIS A 134 -2.19 16.40 10.63
C HIS A 134 -1.20 16.26 9.47
N LEU A 135 -1.40 17.01 8.38
CA LEU A 135 -0.51 16.99 7.23
C LEU A 135 0.74 17.81 7.51
N ARG A 136 1.90 17.19 7.31
CA ARG A 136 3.22 17.77 7.50
C ARG A 136 3.99 17.78 6.19
N GLU A 137 5.12 18.46 6.18
CA GLU A 137 6.03 18.39 5.04
C GLU A 137 6.43 16.93 4.79
N GLY A 138 6.31 16.47 3.55
CA GLY A 138 6.48 15.07 3.18
C GLY A 138 5.23 14.20 3.38
N SER A 139 4.07 14.76 3.74
CA SER A 139 2.83 13.98 3.78
C SER A 139 2.33 13.62 2.38
N LEU A 140 1.96 12.35 2.19
CA LEU A 140 1.32 11.85 0.97
C LEU A 140 -0.11 12.35 0.87
N VAL A 141 -0.51 12.89 -0.27
CA VAL A 141 -1.87 13.39 -0.48
C VAL A 141 -2.38 12.98 -1.85
N ALA A 142 -3.67 12.65 -1.91
CA ALA A 142 -4.40 12.39 -3.15
C ALA A 142 -5.01 13.69 -3.68
N ASP A 143 -4.72 14.00 -4.95
CA ASP A 143 -5.42 15.03 -5.72
C ASP A 143 -6.73 14.46 -6.27
N ARG A 144 -7.86 15.04 -5.85
CA ARG A 144 -9.20 14.62 -6.30
C ARG A 144 -9.46 14.92 -7.78
N GLY A 145 -8.73 15.88 -8.37
CA GLY A 145 -8.95 16.27 -9.76
C GLY A 145 -8.45 15.24 -10.77
N ARG A 146 -7.26 14.68 -10.52
CA ARG A 146 -6.57 13.76 -11.46
C ARG A 146 -6.30 12.38 -10.89
N HIS A 147 -6.88 12.06 -9.73
CA HIS A 147 -6.56 10.87 -8.93
C HIS A 147 -5.05 10.70 -8.69
N ASN A 148 -4.26 11.78 -8.77
CA ASN A 148 -2.81 11.72 -8.67
C ASN A 148 -2.37 11.76 -7.21
N ILE A 149 -1.22 11.20 -6.92
CA ILE A 149 -0.63 11.19 -5.58
C ILE A 149 0.63 12.01 -5.61
N GLY A 150 0.91 12.69 -4.51
CA GLY A 150 2.09 13.52 -4.38
C GLY A 150 2.39 13.83 -2.93
N TYR A 151 3.49 14.54 -2.71
CA TYR A 151 3.90 15.03 -1.39
C TYR A 151 3.55 16.49 -1.22
N LEU A 152 3.26 16.87 0.01
CA LEU A 152 3.22 18.27 0.40
C LEU A 152 4.62 18.77 0.73
N LYS A 153 4.98 19.89 0.13
CA LYS A 153 6.21 20.65 0.36
C LYS A 153 5.85 22.10 0.72
N ASP A 154 6.73 22.79 1.44
CA ASP A 154 6.59 24.22 1.74
C ASP A 154 5.26 24.55 2.42
N ILE A 155 4.93 23.86 3.51
CA ILE A 155 3.68 24.10 4.24
C ILE A 155 3.76 25.45 4.97
N THR A 156 2.93 26.38 4.52
CA THR A 156 2.73 27.68 5.16
C THR A 156 1.31 27.76 5.73
N PRO A 157 1.03 28.70 6.67
CA PRO A 157 -0.33 28.94 7.16
C PRO A 157 -1.34 29.29 6.05
N TYR A 158 -0.86 29.77 4.90
CA TYR A 158 -1.67 30.24 3.77
C TYR A 158 -1.78 29.24 2.62
N GLY A 159 -1.03 28.14 2.65
CA GLY A 159 -1.04 27.14 1.58
C GLY A 159 0.16 26.20 1.61
N ALA A 160 0.14 25.20 0.74
CA ALA A 160 1.23 24.25 0.56
C ALA A 160 1.51 24.04 -0.94
N THR A 161 2.70 23.56 -1.27
CA THR A 161 3.07 23.12 -2.62
C THR A 161 2.83 21.62 -2.73
N PHE A 162 2.07 21.20 -3.72
CA PHE A 162 1.89 19.80 -4.11
C PHE A 162 2.95 19.40 -5.13
N GLN A 163 3.76 18.41 -4.78
CA GLN A 163 4.72 17.77 -5.67
C GLN A 163 4.15 16.43 -6.14
N PRO A 164 3.69 16.30 -7.40
CA PRO A 164 3.18 15.03 -7.91
C PRO A 164 4.26 13.95 -7.88
N LEU A 165 3.86 12.71 -7.60
CA LEU A 165 4.69 11.53 -7.62
C LEU A 165 4.27 10.62 -8.78
N ASP A 166 5.24 10.18 -9.58
CA ASP A 166 5.00 9.22 -10.66
C ASP A 166 4.86 7.80 -10.09
N LEU A 167 3.70 7.52 -9.48
CA LEU A 167 3.31 6.15 -9.12
C LEU A 167 2.45 5.57 -10.23
N LYS A 168 2.81 4.38 -10.71
CA LYS A 168 2.13 3.70 -11.81
C LYS A 168 1.25 2.55 -11.29
N GLY A 169 0.06 2.42 -11.88
CA GLY A 169 -0.89 1.32 -11.69
C GLY A 169 -1.11 0.93 -10.22
N TYR A 170 -0.72 -0.30 -9.89
CA TYR A 170 -0.92 -0.91 -8.57
C TYR A 170 -0.39 -0.09 -7.39
N GLN A 171 0.76 0.59 -7.54
CA GLN A 171 1.32 1.40 -6.45
C GLN A 171 0.51 2.67 -6.18
N LYS A 172 -0.09 3.23 -7.23
CA LYS A 172 -0.96 4.41 -7.15
C LYS A 172 -2.23 4.07 -6.38
N GLU A 173 -2.93 3.02 -6.78
CA GLU A 173 -4.16 2.57 -6.10
C GLU A 173 -3.91 2.24 -4.62
N LYS A 174 -2.79 1.57 -4.33
CA LYS A 174 -2.39 1.25 -2.97
C LYS A 174 -2.15 2.48 -2.12
N ALA A 175 -1.50 3.50 -2.68
CA ALA A 175 -1.28 4.77 -2.00
C ALA A 175 -2.58 5.56 -1.80
N LEU A 176 -3.55 5.49 -2.72
CA LEU A 176 -4.86 6.14 -2.56
C LEU A 176 -5.63 5.52 -1.38
N LEU A 177 -5.67 4.19 -1.32
CA LEU A 177 -6.32 3.47 -0.22
C LEU A 177 -5.62 3.74 1.12
N TYR A 178 -4.28 3.77 1.14
CA TYR A 178 -3.51 4.18 2.31
C TYR A 178 -3.85 5.60 2.78
N VAL A 179 -3.91 6.58 1.87
CA VAL A 179 -4.26 7.97 2.21
C VAL A 179 -5.67 8.03 2.80
N SER A 180 -6.62 7.28 2.24
CA SER A 180 -7.98 7.22 2.77
C SER A 180 -8.05 6.64 4.19
N LEU A 181 -7.29 5.59 4.46
CA LEU A 181 -7.17 4.97 5.78
C LEU A 181 -6.57 5.95 6.80
N ARG A 182 -5.48 6.62 6.45
CA ARG A 182 -4.84 7.62 7.32
C ARG A 182 -5.79 8.76 7.65
N ASP A 183 -6.46 9.31 6.63
CA ASP A 183 -7.39 10.42 6.83
C ASP A 183 -8.60 10.00 7.68
N ALA A 184 -9.07 8.74 7.58
CA ALA A 184 -10.10 8.19 8.46
C ALA A 184 -9.63 8.07 9.91
N TYR A 185 -8.41 7.56 10.12
CA TYR A 185 -7.79 7.45 11.45
C TYR A 185 -7.65 8.82 12.12
N GLU A 186 -7.06 9.79 11.43
CA GLU A 186 -6.82 11.14 11.96
C GLU A 186 -8.13 11.85 12.29
N ARG A 187 -9.18 11.66 11.47
CA ARG A 187 -10.50 12.22 11.76
C ARG A 187 -11.11 11.61 13.01
N LEU A 188 -11.08 10.27 13.14
CA LEU A 188 -11.58 9.59 14.33
C LEU A 188 -10.83 10.06 15.57
N TYR A 189 -9.49 9.97 15.54
CA TYR A 189 -8.65 10.35 16.67
C TYR A 189 -8.86 11.81 17.10
N ARG A 190 -8.95 12.75 16.14
CA ARG A 190 -9.23 14.16 16.43
C ARG A 190 -10.61 14.34 17.06
N TYR A 191 -11.65 13.68 16.57
CA TYR A 191 -12.99 13.82 17.13
C TYR A 191 -13.05 13.33 18.57
N GLU A 192 -12.53 12.12 18.81
CA GLU A 192 -12.60 11.48 20.12
C GLU A 192 -11.69 12.18 21.14
N SER A 193 -10.54 12.71 20.72
CA SER A 193 -9.66 13.49 21.61
C SER A 193 -10.25 14.85 22.01
N LEU A 194 -10.89 15.57 21.07
CA LEU A 194 -11.46 16.89 21.37
C LEU A 194 -12.79 16.81 22.12
N ARG A 195 -13.68 15.90 21.73
CA ARG A 195 -15.04 15.82 22.31
C ARG A 195 -15.13 14.86 23.49
N ARG A 196 -14.17 13.93 23.65
CA ARG A 196 -14.23 12.84 24.64
C ARG A 196 -15.50 12.01 24.53
N GLU A 197 -15.97 11.82 23.30
CA GLU A 197 -17.15 11.06 22.96
C GLU A 197 -16.79 9.96 21.96
N ALA A 198 -17.36 8.77 22.15
CA ALA A 198 -17.17 7.66 21.22
C ALA A 198 -17.92 7.91 19.91
N ASN A 199 -17.22 7.80 18.78
CA ASN A 199 -17.84 7.94 17.46
C ASN A 199 -17.89 6.61 16.71
N VAL A 200 -19.00 5.89 16.88
CA VAL A 200 -19.24 4.59 16.24
C VAL A 200 -19.18 4.66 14.71
N PRO A 201 -19.88 5.58 14.01
CA PRO A 201 -19.88 5.56 12.54
C PRO A 201 -18.50 5.87 11.94
N TRP A 202 -17.68 6.72 12.57
CA TRP A 202 -16.32 6.99 12.09
C TRP A 202 -15.38 5.82 12.35
N ARG A 203 -15.60 5.06 13.44
CA ARG A 203 -14.88 3.81 13.71
C ARG A 203 -15.25 2.70 12.73
N GLU A 204 -16.53 2.58 12.36
CA GLU A 204 -16.98 1.66 11.31
C GLU A 204 -16.36 2.03 9.94
N HIS A 205 -16.28 3.33 9.65
CA HIS A 205 -15.60 3.81 8.44
C HIS A 205 -14.11 3.47 8.45
N LEU A 206 -13.42 3.68 9.58
CA LEU A 206 -12.02 3.29 9.76
C LEU A 206 -11.82 1.77 9.55
N ASN A 207 -12.69 0.95 10.13
CA ASN A 207 -12.68 -0.51 9.93
C ASN A 207 -12.86 -0.87 8.46
N THR A 208 -13.82 -0.23 7.77
CA THR A 208 -14.08 -0.47 6.34
C THR A 208 -12.86 -0.14 5.49
N CYS A 209 -12.23 1.02 5.71
CA CYS A 209 -11.01 1.40 4.99
C CYS A 209 -9.84 0.45 5.28
N TYR A 210 -9.72 -0.03 6.51
CA TYR A 210 -8.69 -0.98 6.89
C TYR A 210 -8.91 -2.35 6.24
N ASP A 211 -10.13 -2.88 6.32
CA ASP A 211 -10.48 -4.18 5.77
C ASP A 211 -10.32 -4.17 4.24
N GLU A 212 -10.71 -3.09 3.56
CA GLU A 212 -10.46 -2.92 2.12
C GLU A 212 -8.97 -2.94 1.77
N PHE A 213 -8.15 -2.23 2.55
CA PHE A 213 -6.70 -2.22 2.35
C PHE A 213 -6.09 -3.61 2.55
N VAL A 214 -6.45 -4.30 3.63
CA VAL A 214 -5.93 -5.62 3.97
C VAL A 214 -6.40 -6.69 2.98
N MET A 215 -7.64 -6.63 2.51
CA MET A 215 -8.16 -7.55 1.50
C MET A 215 -7.38 -7.47 0.18
N ARG A 216 -6.95 -6.27 -0.24
CA ARG A 216 -6.24 -6.07 -1.51
C ARG A 216 -4.72 -6.22 -1.39
N TYR A 217 -4.13 -5.76 -0.30
CA TYR A 217 -2.67 -5.61 -0.16
C TYR A 217 -2.06 -6.34 1.05
N GLY A 218 -2.88 -6.97 1.88
CA GLY A 218 -2.47 -7.59 3.15
C GLY A 218 -2.20 -6.58 4.27
N ASN A 219 -1.66 -7.05 5.39
CA ASN A 219 -1.41 -6.27 6.60
C ASN A 219 -0.54 -5.02 6.37
N LEU A 220 -0.83 -3.92 7.06
CA LEU A 220 -0.07 -2.66 6.98
C LEU A 220 1.40 -2.85 7.33
N ASN A 221 1.69 -3.61 8.38
CA ASN A 221 3.05 -3.89 8.87
C ASN A 221 3.77 -5.00 8.07
N ALA A 222 3.18 -5.51 6.98
CA ALA A 222 3.89 -6.43 6.08
C ALA A 222 5.05 -5.71 5.37
N LYS A 223 6.18 -6.42 5.16
CA LYS A 223 7.40 -5.85 4.53
C LYS A 223 7.15 -5.13 3.19
N GLN A 224 6.18 -5.62 2.41
CA GLN A 224 5.78 -5.05 1.12
C GLN A 224 4.98 -3.73 1.23
N ASN A 225 4.34 -3.47 2.38
CA ASN A 225 3.48 -2.32 2.61
C ASN A 225 4.22 -1.22 3.39
N VAL A 226 5.05 -1.61 4.36
CA VAL A 226 5.81 -0.68 5.21
C VAL A 226 6.61 0.35 4.40
N LYS A 227 7.24 -0.03 3.28
CA LYS A 227 8.02 0.92 2.47
C LYS A 227 7.15 2.06 1.92
N LEU A 228 5.92 1.76 1.50
CA LEU A 228 4.98 2.77 1.00
C LEU A 228 4.45 3.64 2.15
N VAL A 229 4.12 3.03 3.28
CA VAL A 229 3.63 3.76 4.45
C VAL A 229 4.70 4.72 4.97
N MET A 230 5.96 4.30 5.03
CA MET A 230 7.09 5.14 5.47
C MET A 230 7.45 6.27 4.49
N MET A 231 6.90 6.26 3.28
CA MET A 231 7.02 7.42 2.37
C MET A 231 6.21 8.60 2.90
N ASP A 232 5.17 8.37 3.68
CA ASP A 232 4.34 9.40 4.29
C ASP A 232 4.94 9.88 5.62
N ALA A 233 4.97 11.20 5.84
CA ALA A 233 5.43 11.78 7.10
C ALA A 233 4.64 11.27 8.33
N GLY A 234 3.34 11.00 8.17
CA GLY A 234 2.46 10.44 9.22
C GLY A 234 2.40 8.92 9.24
N GLY A 235 3.19 8.22 8.42
CA GLY A 235 3.06 6.78 8.26
C GLY A 235 3.36 5.97 9.50
N ARG A 236 4.18 6.50 10.42
CA ARG A 236 4.54 5.79 11.65
C ARG A 236 3.34 5.58 12.58
N ASP A 237 2.44 6.56 12.63
CA ASP A 237 1.23 6.50 13.44
C ASP A 237 0.26 5.46 12.86
N ILE A 238 0.17 5.37 11.54
CA ILE A 238 -0.69 4.37 10.87
C ILE A 238 -0.19 2.94 11.06
N LEU A 239 1.13 2.72 11.16
CA LEU A 239 1.68 1.40 11.50
C LEU A 239 1.28 0.93 12.90
N SER A 240 0.93 1.85 13.81
CA SER A 240 0.46 1.51 15.17
C SER A 240 -0.95 0.93 15.20
N LEU A 241 -1.69 1.00 14.08
CA LEU A 241 -2.98 0.34 13.92
C LEU A 241 -2.89 -1.20 13.95
N GLU A 242 -1.71 -1.76 13.79
CA GLU A 242 -1.48 -3.20 13.88
C GLU A 242 -0.47 -3.51 14.99
N ARG A 243 -0.85 -4.42 15.87
CA ARG A 243 0.02 -4.98 16.91
C ARG A 243 0.51 -6.36 16.49
N MET A 244 1.72 -6.72 16.88
CA MET A 244 2.26 -8.06 16.65
C MET A 244 1.99 -8.92 17.89
N GLU A 245 1.11 -9.90 17.74
CA GLU A 245 0.83 -10.91 18.77
C GLU A 245 1.10 -12.30 18.19
N ASN A 246 1.93 -13.10 18.89
CA ASN A 246 2.26 -14.48 18.49
C ASN A 246 2.74 -14.61 17.03
N GLY A 247 3.47 -13.62 16.52
CA GLY A 247 3.96 -13.58 15.14
C GLY A 247 2.90 -13.27 14.08
N LYS A 248 1.69 -12.88 14.48
CA LYS A 248 0.61 -12.41 13.59
C LYS A 248 0.31 -10.94 13.85
N PHE A 249 -0.15 -10.24 12.82
CA PHE A 249 -0.62 -8.86 12.95
C PHE A 249 -2.10 -8.85 13.34
N VAL A 250 -2.41 -8.17 14.43
CA VAL A 250 -3.76 -8.03 15.02
C VAL A 250 -4.13 -6.55 15.04
N LYS A 251 -5.42 -6.24 14.89
CA LYS A 251 -5.95 -4.87 14.97
C LYS A 251 -5.64 -4.24 16.34
N ALA A 252 -5.39 -2.94 16.34
CA ALA A 252 -5.27 -2.14 17.56
C ALA A 252 -6.63 -1.89 18.23
N ASP A 253 -6.62 -1.48 19.51
CA ASP A 253 -7.85 -1.27 20.30
C ASP A 253 -8.77 -0.19 19.72
N ILE A 254 -8.21 0.75 18.95
CA ILE A 254 -8.96 1.86 18.33
C ILE A 254 -10.09 1.39 17.40
N PHE A 255 -9.97 0.17 16.85
CA PHE A 255 -10.99 -0.44 16.00
C PHE A 255 -12.21 -0.93 16.77
N GLU A 256 -12.10 -1.11 18.10
CA GLU A 256 -13.16 -1.62 18.96
C GLU A 256 -13.72 -0.54 19.90
N HIS A 257 -12.84 0.21 20.57
CA HIS A 257 -13.25 1.24 21.55
C HIS A 257 -12.39 2.51 21.46
N PRO A 258 -12.82 3.64 22.05
CA PRO A 258 -12.01 4.85 22.12
C PRO A 258 -10.70 4.59 22.86
N VAL A 259 -9.60 5.14 22.32
CA VAL A 259 -8.26 5.08 22.93
C VAL A 259 -7.71 6.46 23.31
N SER A 260 -8.40 7.53 22.90
CA SER A 260 -7.96 8.92 23.14
C SER A 260 -8.38 9.46 24.50
N PHE A 261 -9.29 8.79 25.20
CA PHE A 261 -9.73 9.13 26.55
C PHE A 261 -10.03 7.85 27.33
N ALA A 262 -9.93 7.92 28.66
CA ALA A 262 -10.35 6.82 29.51
C ALA A 262 -11.86 6.67 29.39
N VAL A 263 -12.30 5.60 28.73
CA VAL A 263 -13.70 5.18 28.82
C VAL A 263 -13.86 4.67 30.24
N GLU A 264 -14.66 5.36 31.04
CA GLU A 264 -15.03 4.88 32.36
C GLU A 264 -15.80 3.59 32.17
N SER A 265 -15.10 2.45 32.24
CA SER A 265 -15.77 1.20 32.51
C SER A 265 -16.30 1.34 33.93
N HIS A 266 -17.59 1.64 34.04
CA HIS A 266 -18.36 1.30 35.23
C HIS A 266 -18.36 -0.23 35.30
N ALA A 267 -17.20 -0.81 35.64
CA ALA A 267 -17.17 -2.15 36.19
C ALA A 267 -18.03 -1.99 37.44
N ASN A 268 -19.23 -2.57 37.43
CA ASN A 268 -20.05 -2.65 38.63
C ASN A 268 -19.17 -3.32 39.67
N VAL A 269 -18.67 -2.51 40.58
CA VAL A 269 -17.75 -2.94 41.60
C VAL A 269 -18.63 -3.63 42.63
N GLY A 270 -18.47 -4.96 42.77
CA GLY A 270 -19.35 -5.75 43.63
C GLY A 270 -19.11 -5.52 45.13
N SER A 271 -18.04 -4.80 45.52
CA SER A 271 -17.63 -4.64 46.91
C SER A 271 -17.42 -3.16 47.31
N PRO A 272 -17.93 -2.71 48.46
CA PRO A 272 -17.68 -1.36 48.99
C PRO A 272 -16.20 -0.97 49.08
N GLU A 273 -15.30 -1.93 49.32
CA GLU A 273 -13.85 -1.68 49.43
C GLU A 273 -13.20 -1.33 48.09
N GLU A 274 -13.63 -2.00 47.04
CA GLU A 274 -13.15 -1.74 45.68
C GLU A 274 -13.74 -0.40 45.18
N ALA A 275 -14.94 -0.04 45.62
CA ALA A 275 -15.56 1.25 45.32
C ALA A 275 -14.80 2.41 45.99
N LEU A 276 -14.38 2.22 47.24
CA LEU A 276 -13.51 3.15 47.94
C LEU A 276 -12.18 3.34 47.20
N SER A 277 -11.58 2.24 46.76
CA SER A 277 -10.32 2.26 46.00
C SER A 277 -10.48 2.97 44.66
N ALA A 278 -11.60 2.75 43.95
CA ALA A 278 -11.93 3.43 42.70
C ALA A 278 -12.11 4.95 42.91
N SER A 279 -12.82 5.34 43.98
CA SER A 279 -13.04 6.75 44.34
C SER A 279 -11.72 7.47 44.65
N LEU A 280 -10.85 6.83 45.46
CA LEU A 280 -9.51 7.35 45.76
C LEU A 280 -8.62 7.43 44.52
N ASN A 281 -8.64 6.44 43.64
CA ASN A 281 -7.86 6.47 42.40
C ASN A 281 -8.33 7.57 41.43
N LYS A 282 -9.63 7.88 41.41
CA LYS A 282 -10.23 8.85 40.48
C LYS A 282 -10.16 10.28 40.98
N PHE A 283 -10.52 10.52 42.24
CA PHE A 283 -10.65 11.88 42.80
C PHE A 283 -9.55 12.22 43.83
N GLY A 284 -8.79 11.23 44.31
CA GLY A 284 -7.85 11.41 45.42
C GLY A 284 -8.53 11.59 46.78
N THR A 285 -9.86 11.55 46.84
CA THR A 285 -10.70 11.72 48.03
C THR A 285 -11.85 10.73 48.02
N VAL A 286 -12.49 10.52 49.17
CA VAL A 286 -13.70 9.68 49.27
C VAL A 286 -14.90 10.47 48.77
N ASP A 287 -15.35 10.15 47.56
CA ASP A 287 -16.61 10.64 46.96
C ASP A 287 -17.70 9.56 47.09
N LEU A 288 -18.68 9.81 47.97
CA LEU A 288 -19.78 8.88 48.24
C LEU A 288 -20.80 8.83 47.10
N ASP A 289 -20.99 9.92 46.35
CA ASP A 289 -21.96 9.96 45.25
C ASP A 289 -21.46 9.07 44.10
N TYR A 290 -20.18 9.17 43.76
CA TYR A 290 -19.55 8.27 42.79
C TYR A 290 -19.58 6.81 43.24
N MET A 291 -19.30 6.54 44.53
CA MET A 291 -19.30 5.17 45.06
C MET A 291 -20.67 4.51 44.96
N ARG A 292 -21.76 5.28 45.12
CA ARG A 292 -23.13 4.79 44.94
C ARG A 292 -23.44 4.45 43.49
N GLU A 293 -22.99 5.28 42.55
CA GLU A 293 -23.19 5.05 41.11
C GLU A 293 -22.53 3.75 40.63
N ILE A 294 -21.40 3.34 41.23
CA ILE A 294 -20.65 2.14 40.80
C ILE A 294 -21.01 0.86 41.55
N THR A 295 -21.70 0.94 42.70
CA THR A 295 -22.07 -0.23 43.54
C THR A 295 -23.58 -0.49 43.57
N ASP A 296 -24.39 0.36 42.93
CA ASP A 296 -25.87 0.36 43.03
C ASP A 296 -26.36 0.29 44.50
N SER A 297 -25.55 0.76 45.46
CA SER A 297 -25.79 0.64 46.91
C SER A 297 -26.18 2.00 47.52
N THR A 298 -26.77 1.97 48.71
CA THR A 298 -27.12 3.20 49.42
C THR A 298 -25.90 3.79 50.15
N ALA A 299 -25.93 5.10 50.42
CA ALA A 299 -24.87 5.77 51.19
C ALA A 299 -24.73 5.16 52.60
N GLU A 300 -25.83 4.75 53.21
CA GLU A 300 -25.87 4.18 54.56
C GLU A 300 -25.19 2.80 54.59
N ASP A 301 -25.43 1.97 53.58
CA ASP A 301 -24.78 0.67 53.45
C ASP A 301 -23.27 0.81 53.23
N LEU A 302 -22.86 1.77 52.40
CA LEU A 302 -21.43 2.07 52.17
C LEU A 302 -20.75 2.59 53.43
N LEU A 303 -21.37 3.50 54.17
CA LEU A 303 -20.84 4.03 55.44
C LEU A 303 -20.71 2.93 56.49
N THR A 304 -21.68 2.02 56.56
CA THR A 304 -21.67 0.89 57.49
C THR A 304 -20.59 -0.12 57.12
N ALA A 305 -20.47 -0.46 55.83
CA ALA A 305 -19.47 -1.41 55.35
C ALA A 305 -18.03 -0.88 55.45
N LEU A 306 -17.84 0.43 55.35
CA LEU A 306 -16.52 1.09 55.38
C LEU A 306 -16.17 1.68 56.75
N GLN A 307 -16.98 1.39 57.77
CA GLN A 307 -16.76 1.88 59.12
C GLN A 307 -15.40 1.43 59.65
N GLY A 308 -14.58 2.38 60.10
CA GLY A 308 -13.20 2.12 60.55
C GLY A 308 -12.13 2.20 59.46
N ARG A 309 -12.50 2.49 58.20
CA ARG A 309 -11.55 2.78 57.11
C ARG A 309 -11.67 4.19 56.56
N ILE A 310 -12.87 4.77 56.57
CA ILE A 310 -13.11 6.16 56.19
C ILE A 310 -13.34 7.01 57.45
N TYR A 311 -12.82 8.22 57.44
CA TYR A 311 -12.93 9.17 58.54
C TYR A 311 -13.37 10.53 58.02
N TYR A 312 -14.27 11.18 58.75
CA TYR A 312 -14.64 12.56 58.46
C TYR A 312 -13.44 13.47 58.72
N ASN A 313 -13.16 14.38 57.79
CA ASN A 313 -12.16 15.40 57.98
C ASN A 313 -12.68 16.39 59.06
N PRO A 314 -12.03 16.52 60.22
CA PRO A 314 -12.49 17.39 61.30
C PRO A 314 -12.23 18.89 61.05
N LEU A 315 -11.59 19.24 59.94
CA LEU A 315 -11.25 20.61 59.56
C LEU A 315 -12.23 21.24 58.55
N VAL A 316 -13.31 20.53 58.21
CA VAL A 316 -14.43 21.02 57.40
C VAL A 316 -15.64 21.24 58.30
#